data_AF-A0A496SS35-F1
#
_entry.id   AF-A0A496SS35-F1
#
_cell.length_a   1.000
_cell.length_b   1.000
_cell.length_c   1.000
_cell.angle_alpha   90.00
_cell.angle_beta   90.00
_cell.angle_gamma   90.00
#
_symmetry.space_group_name_H-M   'P 1'
#
loop_
_entity.id
_entity.type
_entity.pdbx_description
1 polymer ?
#
loop_
_entity_poly.entity_id
_entity_poly.type
_entity_poly.pdbx_seq_one_letter_code
_entity_poly.pdbx_strand_id
1 'polypeptide(L)'
;SPKSPTYRKAKLKVPETKIDCYGFFRPTDEVFAAWEQTQKVAQSLKSSIVVFQSPASFTPTDENKRNMRSFFNAIDRGSFILVWEPRGEWKDVEIEQICEQLDLIEAVDPFTRKIAFGQMNYFRLHGRGGYRYRFTDRDLFQLRRRCDEKKLNYCMFNNVFMYEDALRFSDLLFVR
;
A
#
# COMPACT_ATOMS: atom_id res chain seq x y z
N SER A 1 -4.42 14.78 -2.75
CA SER A 1 -4.93 16.11 -2.39
C SER A 1 -5.34 16.13 -0.92
N PRO A 2 -5.04 17.23 -0.19
CA PRO A 2 -5.49 17.53 1.17
C PRO A 2 -7.00 17.35 1.44
N LYS A 3 -7.83 17.27 0.39
CA LYS A 3 -9.28 16.96 0.49
C LYS A 3 -9.57 15.48 0.79
N SER A 4 -8.59 14.58 0.64
CA SER A 4 -8.80 13.15 0.89
C SER A 4 -9.10 12.87 2.38
N PRO A 5 -9.88 11.83 2.70
CA PRO A 5 -10.20 11.49 4.10
C PRO A 5 -8.95 11.29 4.98
N THR A 6 -7.86 10.79 4.39
CA THR A 6 -6.59 10.55 5.10
C THR A 6 -5.92 11.85 5.55
N TYR A 7 -5.85 12.86 4.67
CA TYR A 7 -5.25 14.15 5.03
C TYR A 7 -6.08 14.90 6.08
N ARG A 8 -7.42 14.82 6.02
CA ARG A 8 -8.31 15.39 7.05
C ARG A 8 -8.06 14.80 8.44
N LYS A 9 -7.83 13.48 8.53
CA LYS A 9 -7.52 12.82 9.81
C LYS A 9 -6.15 13.20 10.37
N ALA A 10 -5.18 13.50 9.50
CA ALA A 10 -3.83 13.88 9.90
C ALA A 10 -3.76 15.26 10.60
N LYS A 11 -4.83 16.07 10.53
CA LYS A 11 -4.91 17.43 11.12
C LYS A 11 -3.73 18.34 10.74
N LEU A 12 -3.10 18.08 9.59
CA LEU A 12 -2.00 18.87 9.07
C LEU A 12 -2.54 20.22 8.56
N LYS A 13 -1.94 21.32 9.01
CA LYS A 13 -2.22 22.66 8.49
C LYS A 13 -1.42 22.87 7.21
N VAL A 14 -2.06 22.68 6.07
CA VAL A 14 -1.46 22.93 4.75
C VAL A 14 -1.97 24.29 4.25
N PRO A 15 -1.07 25.26 3.94
CA PRO A 15 -1.49 26.52 3.31
C PRO A 15 -2.24 26.27 2.01
N GLU A 16 -3.31 27.04 1.75
CA GLU A 16 -4.13 26.85 0.54
C GLU A 16 -3.32 26.93 -0.75
N THR A 17 -2.34 27.84 -0.79
CA THR A 17 -1.41 28.03 -1.92
C THR A 17 -0.52 26.82 -2.20
N LYS A 18 -0.39 25.89 -1.26
CA LYS A 18 0.45 24.69 -1.39
C LYS A 18 -0.35 23.41 -1.57
N ILE A 19 -1.69 23.45 -1.56
CA ILE A 19 -2.55 22.27 -1.69
C ILE A 19 -2.22 21.47 -2.95
N ASP A 20 -1.97 22.17 -4.05
CA ASP A 20 -1.66 21.59 -5.35
C ASP A 20 -0.20 21.17 -5.48
N CYS A 21 0.62 21.30 -4.44
CA CYS A 21 1.98 20.78 -4.41
C CYS A 21 2.07 19.36 -3.82
N TYR A 22 0.99 18.80 -3.23
CA TYR A 22 1.04 17.50 -2.53
C TYR A 22 0.47 16.32 -3.32
N GLY A 23 1.09 15.15 -3.16
CA GLY A 23 0.59 13.85 -3.61
C GLY A 23 0.95 13.50 -5.05
N PHE A 24 0.46 12.33 -5.50
CA PHE A 24 0.70 11.76 -6.83
C PHE A 24 2.20 11.54 -7.15
N PHE A 25 3.02 11.39 -6.11
CA PHE A 25 4.48 11.28 -6.23
C PHE A 25 5.10 12.43 -7.03
N ARG A 26 4.45 13.60 -7.07
CA ARG A 26 4.97 14.75 -7.79
C ARG A 26 6.33 15.14 -7.21
N PRO A 27 7.31 15.47 -8.05
CA PRO A 27 8.66 15.83 -7.58
C PRO A 27 8.66 17.28 -7.07
N THR A 28 7.90 17.54 -6.01
CA THR A 28 7.83 18.83 -5.31
C THR A 28 8.49 18.70 -3.95
N ASP A 29 9.03 19.81 -3.45
CA ASP A 29 9.65 19.88 -2.12
C ASP A 29 8.68 19.39 -1.02
N GLU A 30 7.40 19.67 -1.16
CA GLU A 30 6.36 19.22 -0.23
C GLU A 30 6.20 17.69 -0.18
N VAL A 31 6.32 17.01 -1.31
CA VAL A 31 6.21 15.54 -1.38
C VAL A 31 7.50 14.89 -0.85
N PHE A 32 8.67 15.46 -1.16
CA PHE A 32 9.94 14.99 -0.61
C PHE A 32 10.02 15.20 0.91
N ALA A 33 9.61 16.37 1.42
CA ALA A 33 9.54 16.63 2.85
C ALA A 33 8.56 15.69 3.57
N ALA A 34 7.44 15.34 2.94
CA ALA A 34 6.51 14.35 3.47
C ALA A 34 7.15 12.95 3.56
N TRP A 35 7.98 12.57 2.59
CA TRP A 35 8.77 11.34 2.65
C TRP A 35 9.79 11.39 3.79
N GLU A 36 10.61 12.42 3.90
CA GLU A 36 11.63 12.54 4.95
C GLU A 36 11.01 12.43 6.35
N GLN A 37 9.86 13.07 6.58
CA GLN A 37 9.16 12.97 7.85
C GLN A 37 8.62 11.55 8.08
N THR A 38 8.09 10.90 7.05
CA THR A 38 7.63 9.51 7.12
C THR A 38 8.78 8.56 7.42
N GLN A 39 9.94 8.77 6.79
CA GLN A 39 11.17 8.00 6.99
C GLN A 39 11.63 8.09 8.45
N LYS A 40 11.70 9.30 9.02
CA LYS A 40 12.07 9.52 10.44
C LYS A 40 11.13 8.80 11.40
N VAL A 41 9.82 8.84 11.14
CA VAL A 41 8.82 8.12 11.95
C VAL A 41 9.01 6.62 11.83
N ALA A 42 9.18 6.10 10.61
CA ALA A 42 9.39 4.68 10.36
C ALA A 42 10.68 4.16 11.02
N GLN A 43 11.77 4.93 10.98
CA GLN A 43 13.02 4.61 11.68
C GLN A 43 12.82 4.54 13.20
N SER A 44 12.10 5.53 13.77
CA SER A 44 11.83 5.60 15.21
C SER A 44 10.99 4.41 15.70
N LEU A 45 10.04 3.96 14.87
CA LEU A 45 9.22 2.78 15.14
C LEU A 45 9.91 1.46 14.82
N LYS A 46 11.14 1.50 14.27
CA LYS A 46 11.87 0.33 13.75
C LYS A 46 11.07 -0.47 12.72
N SER A 47 10.26 0.22 11.93
CA SER A 47 9.49 -0.38 10.85
C SER A 47 10.43 -0.90 9.77
N SER A 48 10.13 -2.05 9.18
CA SER A 48 10.87 -2.57 8.02
C SER A 48 10.19 -2.22 6.68
N ILE A 49 8.88 -1.94 6.71
CA ILE A 49 8.05 -1.76 5.51
C ILE A 49 7.38 -0.39 5.56
N VAL A 50 7.38 0.33 4.44
CA VAL A 50 6.62 1.56 4.25
C VAL A 50 5.66 1.40 3.07
N VAL A 51 4.37 1.66 3.32
CA VAL A 51 3.30 1.49 2.32
C VAL A 51 2.94 2.83 1.68
N PHE A 52 3.03 2.88 0.35
CA PHE A 52 2.55 3.95 -0.49
C PHE A 52 1.24 3.53 -1.14
N GLN A 53 0.13 4.09 -0.66
CA GLN A 53 -1.18 3.82 -1.25
C GLN A 53 -1.57 4.98 -2.18
N SER A 54 -1.77 4.70 -3.46
CA SER A 54 -2.28 5.70 -4.40
C SER A 54 -3.81 5.73 -4.37
N PRO A 55 -4.46 6.88 -4.64
CA PRO A 55 -5.92 6.95 -4.76
C PRO A 55 -6.38 6.46 -6.14
N ALA A 56 -7.70 6.20 -6.29
CA ALA A 56 -8.29 5.79 -7.57
C ALA A 56 -8.08 6.79 -8.71
N SER A 57 -7.95 8.08 -8.39
CA SER A 57 -7.64 9.12 -9.38
C SER A 57 -6.19 9.11 -9.88
N PHE A 58 -5.30 8.30 -9.29
CA PHE A 58 -3.94 8.12 -9.78
C PHE A 58 -3.91 6.97 -10.78
N THR A 59 -4.16 7.29 -12.05
CA THR A 59 -4.27 6.36 -13.19
C THR A 59 -2.95 6.26 -13.97
N PRO A 60 -2.76 5.27 -14.88
CA PRO A 60 -1.48 5.01 -15.56
C PRO A 60 -1.10 6.00 -16.68
N THR A 61 -1.25 7.30 -16.44
CA THR A 61 -0.80 8.34 -17.39
C THR A 61 0.73 8.43 -17.44
N ASP A 62 1.27 8.92 -18.56
CA ASP A 62 2.73 9.13 -18.69
C ASP A 62 3.29 10.10 -17.65
N GLU A 63 2.50 11.09 -17.25
CA GLU A 63 2.84 12.01 -16.16
C GLU A 63 2.96 11.27 -14.83
N ASN A 64 1.95 10.47 -14.44
CA ASN A 64 1.97 9.72 -13.19
C ASN A 64 3.13 8.71 -13.13
N LYS A 65 3.40 8.02 -14.25
CA LYS A 65 4.54 7.11 -14.38
C LYS A 65 5.89 7.86 -14.26
N ARG A 66 6.02 9.04 -14.88
CA ARG A 66 7.21 9.90 -14.72
C ARG A 66 7.39 10.41 -13.29
N ASN A 67 6.30 10.78 -12.62
CA ASN A 67 6.30 11.22 -11.23
C ASN A 67 6.80 10.11 -10.31
N MET A 68 6.28 8.88 -10.45
CA MET A 68 6.79 7.73 -9.68
C MET A 68 8.29 7.51 -9.88
N ARG A 69 8.74 7.47 -11.14
CA ARG A 69 10.18 7.32 -11.43
C ARG A 69 11.01 8.42 -10.79
N SER A 70 10.59 9.67 -10.93
CA SER A 70 11.32 10.82 -10.38
C SER A 70 11.39 10.76 -8.86
N PHE A 71 10.29 10.43 -8.19
CA PHE A 71 10.21 10.35 -6.74
C PHE A 71 11.04 9.18 -6.20
N PHE A 72 10.79 7.94 -6.65
CA PHE A 72 11.42 6.75 -6.08
C PHE A 72 12.93 6.67 -6.40
N ASN A 73 13.39 7.26 -7.50
CA ASN A 73 14.82 7.34 -7.81
C ASN A 73 15.54 8.46 -7.03
N ALA A 74 14.82 9.47 -6.54
CA ALA A 74 15.42 10.61 -5.85
C ALA A 74 15.44 10.44 -4.33
N ILE A 75 14.50 9.70 -3.75
CA ILE A 75 14.45 9.50 -2.30
C ILE A 75 15.58 8.60 -1.79
N ASP A 76 16.09 8.91 -0.60
CA ASP A 76 16.85 7.93 0.17
C ASP A 76 15.87 6.87 0.71
N ARG A 77 16.03 5.63 0.23
CA ARG A 77 15.20 4.48 0.59
C ARG A 77 15.63 3.87 1.92
N GLY A 78 16.87 4.09 2.37
CA GLY A 78 17.45 3.42 3.52
C GLY A 78 17.36 1.88 3.40
N SER A 79 17.03 1.22 4.52
CA SER A 79 16.82 -0.23 4.58
C SER A 79 15.35 -0.64 4.48
N PHE A 80 14.46 0.27 4.04
CA PHE A 80 13.04 0.00 4.00
C PHE A 80 12.64 -0.82 2.77
N ILE A 81 11.75 -1.79 2.96
CA ILE A 81 11.01 -2.40 1.88
C ILE A 81 9.84 -1.46 1.53
N LEU A 82 9.82 -0.96 0.31
CA LEU A 82 8.79 -0.05 -0.16
C LEU A 82 7.68 -0.84 -0.83
N VAL A 83 6.45 -0.64 -0.36
CA VAL A 83 5.26 -1.34 -0.85
C VAL A 83 4.33 -0.35 -1.53
N TRP A 84 3.83 -0.65 -2.73
CA TRP A 84 2.88 0.19 -3.44
C TRP A 84 1.51 -0.48 -3.58
N GLU A 85 0.45 0.17 -3.11
CA GLU A 85 -0.94 -0.24 -3.35
C GLU A 85 -1.56 0.66 -4.43
N PRO A 86 -1.63 0.20 -5.70
CA PRO A 86 -2.36 0.89 -6.74
C PRO A 86 -3.87 0.78 -6.52
N ARG A 87 -4.58 1.91 -6.55
CA ARG A 87 -6.07 1.94 -6.53
C ARG A 87 -6.71 2.51 -7.77
N GLY A 88 -5.92 3.08 -8.68
CA GLY A 88 -6.41 3.52 -10.00
C GLY A 88 -6.52 2.36 -10.97
N GLU A 89 -7.00 2.65 -12.17
CA GLU A 89 -7.18 1.69 -13.27
C GLU A 89 -5.85 1.30 -13.92
N TRP A 90 -4.96 0.65 -13.16
CA TRP A 90 -3.68 0.12 -13.63
C TRP A 90 -3.86 -1.32 -14.09
N LYS A 91 -3.29 -1.67 -15.26
CA LYS A 91 -3.23 -3.08 -15.70
C LYS A 91 -2.12 -3.82 -14.98
N ASP A 92 -2.27 -5.13 -14.79
CA ASP A 92 -1.27 -5.97 -14.11
C ASP A 92 0.13 -5.81 -14.71
N VAL A 93 0.25 -5.77 -16.05
CA VAL A 93 1.52 -5.54 -16.75
C VAL A 93 2.16 -4.18 -16.44
N GLU A 94 1.35 -3.15 -16.22
CA GLU A 94 1.87 -1.82 -15.87
C GLU A 94 2.32 -1.77 -14.41
N ILE A 95 1.62 -2.48 -13.53
CA ILE A 95 2.02 -2.58 -12.13
C ILE A 95 3.32 -3.37 -12.02
N GLU A 96 3.42 -4.51 -12.71
CA GLU A 96 4.63 -5.32 -12.78
C GLU A 96 5.82 -4.50 -13.25
N GLN A 97 5.71 -3.80 -14.39
CA GLN A 97 6.78 -2.95 -14.92
C GLN A 97 7.23 -1.87 -13.95
N ILE A 98 6.29 -1.17 -13.29
CA ILE A 98 6.62 -0.11 -12.33
C ILE A 98 7.28 -0.70 -11.08
N CYS A 99 6.73 -1.79 -10.54
CA CYS A 99 7.28 -2.44 -9.36
C CYS A 99 8.67 -3.03 -9.62
N GLU A 100 8.89 -3.66 -10.77
CA GLU A 100 10.20 -4.15 -11.17
C GLU A 100 11.19 -2.99 -11.35
N GLN A 101 10.81 -1.97 -12.14
CA GLN A 101 11.68 -0.84 -12.44
C GLN A 101 12.11 -0.06 -11.19
N LEU A 102 11.21 0.10 -10.22
CA LEU A 102 11.42 0.92 -9.04
C LEU A 102 11.72 0.10 -7.78
N ASP A 103 11.92 -1.21 -7.93
CA ASP A 103 12.14 -2.16 -6.85
C ASP A 103 11.12 -1.97 -5.71
N LEU A 104 9.84 -2.09 -6.08
CA LEU A 104 8.70 -2.00 -5.17
C LEU A 104 8.05 -3.38 -5.04
N ILE A 105 7.47 -3.63 -3.87
CA ILE A 105 6.57 -4.76 -3.67
C ILE A 105 5.14 -4.29 -3.86
N GLU A 106 4.35 -5.08 -4.57
CA GLU A 106 2.95 -4.78 -4.73
C GLU A 106 2.15 -5.11 -3.47
N ALA A 107 1.32 -4.16 -3.04
CA ALA A 107 0.21 -4.40 -2.13
C ALA A 107 -1.09 -4.61 -2.90
N VAL A 108 -1.82 -5.66 -2.56
CA VAL A 108 -3.04 -6.06 -3.27
C VAL A 108 -4.09 -6.62 -2.32
N ASP A 109 -5.37 -6.45 -2.63
CA ASP A 109 -6.42 -7.27 -2.02
C ASP A 109 -6.46 -8.63 -2.75
N PRO A 110 -6.10 -9.74 -2.08
CA PRO A 110 -6.01 -11.05 -2.74
C PRO A 110 -7.36 -11.55 -3.28
N PHE A 111 -8.48 -10.98 -2.84
CA PHE A 111 -9.81 -11.31 -3.35
C PHE A 111 -10.21 -10.53 -4.60
N THR A 112 -9.50 -9.47 -4.98
CA THR A 112 -9.78 -8.70 -6.20
C THR A 112 -8.93 -9.16 -7.37
N ARG A 113 -7.64 -9.42 -7.13
CA ARG A 113 -6.71 -9.91 -8.15
C ARG A 113 -5.53 -10.67 -7.53
N LYS A 114 -4.77 -11.37 -8.36
CA LYS A 114 -3.50 -11.98 -7.94
C LYS A 114 -2.40 -10.90 -7.88
N ILE A 115 -1.37 -11.17 -7.08
CA ILE A 115 -0.18 -10.33 -7.10
C ILE A 115 0.50 -10.48 -8.46
N ALA A 116 0.83 -9.35 -9.09
CA ALA A 116 1.53 -9.25 -10.35
C ALA A 116 3.04 -9.34 -10.15
N PHE A 117 3.58 -8.73 -9.09
CA PHE A 117 5.03 -8.69 -8.86
C PHE A 117 5.42 -8.62 -7.39
N GLY A 118 6.53 -9.26 -7.04
CA GLY A 118 7.17 -9.14 -5.73
C GLY A 118 7.79 -10.43 -5.19
N GLN A 119 8.89 -10.27 -4.46
CA GLN A 119 9.59 -11.35 -3.75
C GLN A 119 8.82 -11.86 -2.51
N MET A 120 7.83 -11.09 -2.03
CA MET A 120 6.94 -11.44 -0.93
C MET A 120 5.50 -11.04 -1.27
N ASN A 121 4.53 -11.66 -0.61
CA ASN A 121 3.13 -11.26 -0.74
C ASN A 121 2.80 -10.20 0.32
N TYR A 122 2.24 -9.07 -0.10
CA TYR A 122 1.73 -8.05 0.82
C TYR A 122 0.24 -7.83 0.58
N PHE A 123 -0.59 -8.60 1.29
CA PHE A 123 -2.03 -8.52 1.17
C PHE A 123 -2.60 -7.42 2.08
N ARG A 124 -3.47 -6.57 1.53
CA ARG A 124 -4.22 -5.56 2.28
C ARG A 124 -5.71 -5.79 2.10
N LEU A 125 -6.36 -6.23 3.18
CA LEU A 125 -7.74 -6.70 3.18
C LEU A 125 -8.67 -5.62 3.75
N HIS A 126 -9.36 -4.88 2.88
CA HIS A 126 -10.25 -3.78 3.32
C HIS A 126 -11.70 -4.23 3.55
N GLY A 127 -11.98 -5.53 3.42
CA GLY A 127 -13.33 -6.10 3.46
C GLY A 127 -13.96 -6.21 2.07
N ARG A 128 -14.79 -7.25 1.86
CA ARG A 128 -15.44 -7.49 0.56
C ARG A 128 -16.66 -6.58 0.41
N GLY A 129 -16.60 -5.64 -0.54
CA GLY A 129 -17.66 -4.64 -0.74
C GLY A 129 -17.68 -3.51 0.30
N GLY A 130 -16.69 -3.47 1.22
CA GLY A 130 -16.48 -2.34 2.13
C GLY A 130 -15.93 -2.72 3.50
N TYR A 131 -15.49 -1.70 4.25
CA TYR A 131 -14.82 -1.82 5.54
C TYR A 131 -15.64 -2.48 6.65
N ARG A 132 -16.98 -2.51 6.55
CA ARG A 132 -17.83 -3.17 7.55
C ARG A 132 -18.01 -4.66 7.30
N TYR A 133 -17.44 -5.20 6.24
CA TYR A 133 -17.47 -6.63 5.99
C TYR A 133 -16.66 -7.37 7.06
N ARG A 134 -17.22 -8.44 7.61
CA ARG A 134 -16.53 -9.37 8.49
C ARG A 134 -16.21 -10.63 7.70
N PHE A 135 -14.95 -11.04 7.69
CA PHE A 135 -14.54 -12.21 6.93
C PHE A 135 -15.15 -13.50 7.51
N THR A 136 -15.74 -14.32 6.64
CA THR A 136 -16.25 -15.63 7.03
C THR A 136 -15.10 -16.63 7.16
N ASP A 137 -15.28 -17.75 7.86
CA ASP A 137 -14.26 -18.81 7.89
C ASP A 137 -13.90 -19.26 6.47
N ARG A 138 -14.89 -19.36 5.58
CA ARG A 138 -14.68 -19.68 4.17
C ARG A 138 -13.76 -18.68 3.48
N ASP A 139 -13.91 -17.39 3.74
CA ASP A 139 -12.98 -16.37 3.20
C ASP A 139 -11.57 -16.56 3.77
N LEU A 140 -11.44 -16.83 5.07
CA LEU A 140 -10.15 -17.05 5.72
C LEU A 140 -9.43 -18.30 5.17
N PHE A 141 -10.15 -19.40 4.94
CA PHE A 141 -9.62 -20.57 4.23
C PHE A 141 -9.18 -20.22 2.81
N GLN A 142 -9.96 -19.40 2.10
CA GLN A 142 -9.58 -18.91 0.77
C GLN A 142 -8.36 -17.99 0.79
N LEU A 143 -8.17 -17.19 1.85
CA LEU A 143 -6.97 -16.37 2.04
C LEU A 143 -5.75 -17.24 2.30
N ARG A 144 -5.86 -18.26 3.16
CA ARG A 144 -4.78 -19.24 3.41
C ARG A 144 -4.32 -19.89 2.11
N ARG A 145 -5.26 -20.32 1.27
CA ARG A 145 -4.95 -20.92 -0.05
C ARG A 145 -4.31 -19.97 -1.05
N ARG A 146 -4.40 -18.65 -0.84
CA ARG A 146 -3.74 -17.64 -1.68
C ARG A 146 -2.35 -17.27 -1.17
N CYS A 147 -2.03 -17.61 0.08
CA CYS A 147 -0.67 -17.49 0.58
C CYS A 147 0.21 -18.49 -0.17
N ASP A 148 1.41 -18.05 -0.55
CA ASP A 148 2.41 -18.90 -1.18
C ASP A 148 3.33 -19.44 -0.08
N GLU A 149 3.33 -20.76 0.13
CA GLU A 149 4.14 -21.42 1.16
C GLU A 149 5.65 -21.23 0.97
N LYS A 150 6.10 -20.86 -0.25
CA LYS A 150 7.50 -20.59 -0.56
C LYS A 150 7.91 -19.14 -0.36
N LYS A 151 6.96 -18.25 -0.07
CA LYS A 151 7.20 -16.81 0.14
C LYS A 151 6.81 -16.38 1.54
N LEU A 152 7.36 -15.25 1.96
CA LEU A 152 6.82 -14.53 3.12
C LEU A 152 5.48 -13.89 2.74
N ASN A 153 4.46 -14.07 3.57
CA ASN A 153 3.11 -13.54 3.35
C ASN A 153 2.72 -12.59 4.48
N TYR A 154 2.56 -11.30 4.16
CA TYR A 154 1.95 -10.32 5.05
C TYR A 154 0.45 -10.22 4.76
N CYS A 155 -0.40 -10.56 5.73
CA CYS A 155 -1.86 -10.44 5.62
C CYS A 155 -2.36 -9.33 6.53
N MET A 156 -2.52 -8.12 5.98
CA MET A 156 -2.92 -6.93 6.72
C MET A 156 -4.42 -6.72 6.65
N PHE A 157 -5.14 -7.10 7.70
CA PHE A 157 -6.57 -6.81 7.85
C PHE A 157 -6.78 -5.32 8.16
N ASN A 158 -7.65 -4.67 7.39
CA ASN A 158 -7.93 -3.23 7.48
C ASN A 158 -9.44 -2.94 7.42
N ASN A 159 -10.28 -3.92 7.76
CA ASN A 159 -11.71 -3.78 7.97
C ASN A 159 -12.03 -3.41 9.44
N VAL A 160 -13.30 -3.11 9.75
CA VAL A 160 -13.73 -2.72 11.11
C VAL A 160 -13.47 -3.82 12.14
N PHE A 161 -13.54 -5.09 11.73
CA PHE A 161 -13.29 -6.26 12.58
C PHE A 161 -11.88 -6.83 12.41
N MET A 162 -10.92 -5.98 12.04
CA MET A 162 -9.56 -6.42 11.67
C MET A 162 -8.86 -7.22 12.77
N TYR A 163 -9.10 -6.90 14.04
CA TYR A 163 -8.48 -7.60 15.16
C TYR A 163 -9.01 -9.03 15.26
N GLU A 164 -10.33 -9.20 15.28
CA GLU A 164 -10.97 -10.51 15.38
C GLU A 164 -10.72 -11.36 14.14
N ASP A 165 -10.77 -10.77 12.94
CA ASP A 165 -10.51 -11.48 11.69
C ASP A 165 -9.03 -11.90 11.58
N ALA A 166 -8.08 -11.06 12.02
CA ALA A 166 -6.66 -11.41 12.07
C ALA A 166 -6.37 -12.52 13.07
N LEU A 167 -6.99 -12.49 14.26
CA LEU A 167 -6.83 -13.57 15.25
C LEU A 167 -7.38 -14.90 14.72
N ARG A 168 -8.60 -14.91 14.18
CA ARG A 168 -9.19 -16.11 13.57
C ARG A 168 -8.34 -16.66 12.44
N PHE A 169 -7.76 -15.79 11.61
CA PHE A 169 -6.84 -16.20 10.57
C PHE A 169 -5.55 -16.76 11.14
N SER A 170 -4.98 -16.12 12.16
CA SER A 170 -3.80 -16.61 12.88
C SER A 170 -4.03 -18.01 13.43
N ASP A 171 -5.12 -18.21 14.18
CA ASP A 171 -5.49 -19.52 14.74
C ASP A 171 -5.62 -20.58 13.64
N LEU A 172 -6.25 -20.21 12.52
CA LEU A 172 -6.37 -21.09 11.35
C LEU A 172 -5.01 -21.51 10.78
N LEU A 173 -3.96 -20.69 10.87
CA LEU A 173 -2.62 -21.06 10.39
C LEU A 173 -1.89 -22.03 11.33
N PHE A 174 -2.25 -22.07 12.62
CA PHE A 174 -1.65 -22.97 13.60
C PHE A 174 -2.35 -24.33 13.71
N VAL A 175 -3.56 -24.47 13.17
CA VAL A 175 -4.21 -25.77 13.01
C VAL A 175 -3.53 -26.54 11.87
N ARG A 176 -2.80 -27.60 12.26
CA ARG A 176 -2.13 -28.56 11.36
C ARG A 176 -3.14 -29.49 10.71
#